data_AF-A0A0A1CRX5-F1
#
_entry.id   AF-A0A0A1CRX5-F1
#
_cell.length_a   1.000
_cell.length_b   1.000
_cell.length_c   1.000
_cell.angle_alpha   90.00
_cell.angle_beta   90.00
_cell.angle_gamma   90.00
#
_symmetry.space_group_name_H-M   'P 1'
#
loop_
_entity.id
_entity.type
_entity.pdbx_description
1 polymer ?
#
loop_
_entity_poly.entity_id
_entity_poly.type
_entity_poly.pdbx_seq_one_letter_code
_entity_poly.pdbx_strand_id
1 'polypeptide(L)'
;MAPAPKQIATPHPDFLEAALWHAARYGLGAQLIHPVRQTLVPPSKVVAALLEFTAPTLDAAGDRRAVTAMVQGLLAVGTGAGQQRGSYADGGRASLAKLIVQRTPS
;
A
#
# COMPACT_ATOMS: atom_id res chain seq x y z
N MET A 1 -31.71 11.03 5.42
CA MET A 1 -31.36 9.59 5.43
C MET A 1 -29.89 9.48 5.07
N ALA A 2 -29.01 9.19 6.02
CA ALA A 2 -27.61 8.91 5.71
C ALA A 2 -27.55 7.69 4.76
N PRO A 3 -26.65 7.66 3.77
CA PRO A 3 -26.53 6.48 2.91
C PRO A 3 -26.26 5.25 3.78
N ALA A 4 -26.94 4.14 3.49
CA ALA A 4 -26.69 2.88 4.16
C ALA A 4 -25.18 2.57 4.09
N PRO A 5 -24.57 2.04 5.17
CA PRO A 5 -23.16 1.66 5.14
C PRO A 5 -22.97 0.72 3.94
N LYS A 6 -22.09 1.13 3.02
CA LYS A 6 -21.81 0.37 1.81
C LYS A 6 -21.36 -1.01 2.27
N GLN A 7 -22.15 -2.05 1.97
CA GLN A 7 -21.86 -3.39 2.41
C GLN A 7 -20.49 -3.77 1.86
N ILE A 8 -19.53 -3.89 2.77
CA ILE A 8 -18.16 -4.17 2.42
C ILE A 8 -18.11 -5.66 2.10
N ALA A 9 -18.14 -6.00 0.81
CA ALA A 9 -18.09 -7.39 0.37
C ALA A 9 -16.77 -8.02 0.86
N THR A 10 -16.88 -9.11 1.61
CA THR A 10 -15.74 -9.84 2.16
C THR A 10 -15.01 -10.57 1.03
N PRO A 11 -13.67 -10.44 0.91
CA PRO A 11 -12.89 -11.20 -0.05
C PRO A 11 -13.05 -12.72 0.15
N HIS A 12 -13.00 -13.47 -0.94
CA HIS A 12 -12.80 -14.92 -0.85
C HIS A 12 -11.39 -15.21 -0.32
N PRO A 13 -11.20 -16.16 0.61
CA PRO A 13 -9.90 -16.43 1.25
C PRO A 13 -8.76 -16.64 0.25
N ASP A 14 -8.96 -17.49 -0.76
CA ASP A 14 -7.93 -17.79 -1.76
C ASP A 14 -7.46 -16.55 -2.53
N PHE A 15 -8.39 -15.63 -2.83
CA PHE A 15 -8.05 -14.38 -3.52
C PHE A 15 -7.37 -13.38 -2.59
N LEU A 16 -7.71 -13.37 -1.30
CA LEU A 16 -7.02 -12.56 -0.32
C LEU A 16 -5.57 -13.04 -0.14
N GLU A 17 -5.35 -14.35 -0.05
CA GLU A 17 -4.03 -14.95 0.06
C GLU A 17 -3.19 -14.70 -1.20
N ALA A 18 -3.77 -14.92 -2.38
CA ALA A 18 -3.11 -14.62 -3.65
C ALA A 18 -2.74 -13.13 -3.76
N ALA A 19 -3.65 -12.23 -3.37
CA ALA A 19 -3.39 -10.79 -3.36
C ALA A 19 -2.26 -10.42 -2.39
N LEU A 20 -2.23 -11.03 -1.20
CA LEU A 20 -1.18 -10.81 -0.20
C LEU A 20 0.19 -11.26 -0.72
N TRP A 21 0.29 -12.47 -1.26
CA TRP A 21 1.54 -12.99 -1.84
C TRP A 21 2.03 -12.13 -3.00
N HIS A 22 1.12 -11.75 -3.90
CA HIS A 22 1.46 -10.90 -5.05
C HIS A 22 1.97 -9.53 -4.59
N ALA A 23 1.30 -8.90 -3.64
CA ALA A 23 1.72 -7.62 -3.07
C ALA A 23 3.04 -7.73 -2.29
N ALA A 24 3.29 -8.82 -1.56
CA ALA A 24 4.55 -9.03 -0.87
C ALA A 24 5.73 -9.16 -1.84
N ARG A 25 5.53 -9.87 -2.96
CA ARG A 25 6.57 -10.07 -3.98
C ARG A 25 6.87 -8.81 -4.79
N TYR A 26 5.83 -8.11 -5.25
CA TYR A 26 5.99 -7.01 -6.22
C TYR A 26 5.82 -5.61 -5.61
N GLY A 27 5.35 -5.52 -4.36
CA GLY A 27 5.03 -4.26 -3.70
C GLY A 27 4.03 -3.44 -4.53
N LEU A 28 4.25 -2.13 -4.60
CA LEU A 28 3.46 -1.21 -5.43
C LEU A 28 4.03 -1.04 -6.86
N GLY A 29 4.94 -1.91 -7.29
CA GLY A 29 5.65 -1.79 -8.58
C GLY A 29 4.99 -2.51 -9.75
N ALA A 30 3.89 -3.23 -9.53
CA ALA A 30 3.17 -4.00 -10.54
C ALA A 30 1.65 -3.78 -10.40
N GLN A 31 0.85 -4.32 -11.32
CA GLN A 31 -0.58 -4.45 -11.06
C GLN A 31 -0.82 -5.40 -9.89
N LEU A 32 -1.84 -5.12 -9.09
CA LEU A 32 -2.20 -5.89 -7.91
C LEU A 32 -3.57 -6.53 -8.07
N ILE A 33 -3.76 -7.68 -7.42
CA ILE A 33 -5.04 -8.36 -7.37
C ILE A 33 -5.96 -7.58 -6.40
N HIS A 34 -7.11 -7.12 -6.89
CA HIS A 34 -8.15 -6.57 -6.04
C HIS A 34 -8.86 -7.72 -5.32
N PRO A 35 -8.79 -7.83 -3.98
CA PRO A 35 -9.20 -9.03 -3.25
C PRO A 35 -10.72 -9.29 -3.32
N VAL A 36 -11.53 -8.24 -3.43
CA VAL A 36 -13.00 -8.35 -3.60
C VAL A 36 -13.41 -8.56 -5.06
N ARG A 37 -12.85 -7.81 -6.01
CA ARG A 37 -13.24 -7.84 -7.42
C ARG A 37 -12.58 -8.96 -8.21
N GLN A 38 -11.54 -9.58 -7.67
CA GLN A 38 -10.80 -10.69 -8.29
C GLN A 38 -10.17 -10.32 -9.64
N THR A 39 -9.76 -9.06 -9.78
CA THR A 39 -9.17 -8.50 -11.02
C THR A 39 -7.81 -7.86 -10.74
N LEU A 40 -6.92 -7.86 -11.73
CA LEU A 40 -5.70 -7.05 -11.70
C LEU A 40 -6.03 -5.57 -11.93
N VAL A 41 -5.53 -4.70 -11.05
CA VAL A 41 -5.74 -3.25 -11.11
C VAL A 41 -4.48 -2.51 -10.69
N PRO A 42 -4.35 -1.21 -11.01
CA PRO A 42 -3.25 -0.40 -10.51
C PRO A 42 -3.21 -0.39 -8.96
N PRO A 43 -2.00 -0.34 -8.34
CA PRO A 43 -1.86 -0.32 -6.88
C PRO A 43 -2.70 0.76 -6.18
N SER A 44 -2.82 1.93 -6.79
CA SER A 44 -3.65 3.03 -6.28
C SER A 44 -5.11 2.65 -6.08
N LYS A 45 -5.66 1.76 -6.92
CA LYS A 45 -7.04 1.28 -6.80
C LYS A 45 -7.21 0.28 -5.66
N VAL A 46 -6.24 -0.64 -5.47
CA VAL A 46 -6.27 -1.58 -4.32
C VAL A 46 -6.12 -0.82 -3.01
N VAL A 47 -5.19 0.13 -2.96
CA VAL A 47 -4.95 0.96 -1.77
C VAL A 47 -6.16 1.84 -1.45
N ALA A 48 -6.81 2.43 -2.45
CA ALA A 48 -8.05 3.18 -2.24
C ALA A 48 -9.16 2.29 -1.67
N ALA A 49 -9.31 1.06 -2.17
CA ALA A 49 -10.27 0.11 -1.62
C ALA A 49 -9.96 -0.28 -0.16
N LEU A 50 -8.68 -0.43 0.19
CA LEU A 50 -8.26 -0.67 1.58
C LEU A 50 -8.61 0.52 2.48
N LEU A 51 -8.34 1.76 2.04
CA LEU A 51 -8.70 2.96 2.81
C LEU A 51 -10.21 3.12 2.97
N GLU A 52 -10.99 2.78 1.93
CA GLU A 52 -12.46 2.76 2.01
C GLU A 52 -12.93 1.69 3.02
N PHE A 53 -12.30 0.51 3.01
CA PHE A 53 -12.60 -0.58 3.94
C PHE A 53 -12.32 -0.20 5.40
N THR A 54 -11.17 0.41 5.67
CA THR A 54 -10.73 0.75 7.03
C THR A 54 -11.25 2.10 7.53
N ALA A 55 -11.87 2.90 6.67
CA ALA A 55 -12.34 4.25 7.01
C ALA A 55 -13.15 4.31 8.31
N PRO A 56 -14.17 3.45 8.56
CA PRO A 56 -14.94 3.52 9.81
C PRO A 56 -14.09 3.30 11.06
N THR A 57 -13.14 2.36 11.01
CA THR A 57 -12.23 2.07 12.12
C THR A 57 -11.21 3.19 12.33
N LEU A 58 -10.68 3.75 11.24
CA LEU A 58 -9.76 4.89 11.31
C LEU A 58 -10.46 6.18 11.77
N ASP A 59 -11.73 6.38 11.42
CA ASP A 59 -12.55 7.48 11.90
C ASP A 59 -12.81 7.36 13.40
N ALA A 60 -13.15 6.15 13.88
CA ALA A 60 -13.32 5.87 15.31
C ALA A 60 -12.02 6.08 16.14
N ALA A 61 -10.85 5.81 15.53
CA ALA A 61 -9.55 6.04 16.15
C ALA A 61 -9.03 7.49 16.00
N GLY A 62 -9.64 8.31 15.15
CA GLY A 62 -9.15 9.66 14.83
C GLY A 62 -7.97 9.70 13.86
N ASP A 63 -7.58 8.55 13.29
CA ASP A 63 -6.35 8.38 12.51
C ASP A 63 -6.53 8.55 10.99
N ARG A 64 -7.77 8.65 10.50
CA ARG A 64 -8.09 8.65 9.06
C ARG A 64 -7.24 9.63 8.26
N ARG A 65 -7.10 10.87 8.74
CA ARG A 65 -6.35 11.91 8.02
C ARG A 65 -4.87 11.58 7.93
N ALA A 66 -4.26 11.17 9.05
CA ALA A 66 -2.83 10.84 9.11
C ALA A 66 -2.50 9.63 8.22
N VAL A 67 -3.29 8.57 8.31
CA VAL A 67 -3.10 7.35 7.50
C VAL A 67 -3.29 7.64 6.02
N THR A 68 -4.33 8.40 5.64
CA THR A 68 -4.55 8.77 4.23
C THR A 68 -3.37 9.56 3.67
N ALA A 69 -2.84 10.53 4.42
CA ALA A 69 -1.69 11.32 4.01
C ALA A 69 -0.42 10.47 3.85
N MET A 70 -0.13 9.57 4.80
CA MET A 70 1.00 8.64 4.71
C MET A 70 0.89 7.76 3.46
N VAL A 71 -0.29 7.21 3.20
CA VAL A 71 -0.53 6.33 2.05
C VAL A 71 -0.40 7.09 0.73
N GLN A 72 -0.87 8.33 0.65
CA GLN A 72 -0.67 9.18 -0.53
C GLN A 72 0.82 9.47 -0.77
N GLY A 73 1.58 9.76 0.28
CA GLY A 73 3.04 9.90 0.19
C GLY A 73 3.71 8.62 -0.33
N LEU A 74 3.29 7.45 0.16
CA LEU A 74 3.81 6.16 -0.29
C LEU A 74 3.53 5.90 -1.77
N LEU A 75 2.34 6.25 -2.25
CA LEU A 75 1.98 6.10 -3.67
C LEU A 75 2.75 7.09 -4.57
N ALA A 76 3.04 8.30 -4.08
CA ALA A 76 3.76 9.32 -4.84
C ALA A 76 5.27 9.06 -4.92
N VAL A 77 5.88 8.65 -3.80
CA VAL A 77 7.35 8.52 -3.67
C VAL A 77 7.82 7.06 -3.81
N GLY A 78 6.90 6.10 -3.70
CA GLY A 78 7.22 4.67 -3.70
C GLY A 78 7.70 4.16 -2.34
N THR A 79 7.74 2.83 -2.20
CA THR A 79 8.04 2.17 -0.92
C THR A 79 9.52 2.27 -0.54
N GLY A 80 9.82 2.13 0.76
CA GLY A 80 11.21 2.06 1.23
C GLY A 80 12.01 0.95 0.55
N ALA A 81 11.45 -0.25 0.44
CA ALA A 81 12.06 -1.36 -0.27
C ALA A 81 12.27 -1.09 -1.76
N GLY A 82 11.32 -0.39 -2.42
CA GLY A 82 11.46 0.02 -3.82
C GLY A 82 12.63 0.99 -4.01
N GLN A 83 12.74 2.00 -3.14
CA GLN A 83 13.83 2.97 -3.18
C GLN A 83 15.20 2.35 -2.85
N GLN A 84 15.24 1.40 -1.92
CA GLN A 84 16.44 0.63 -1.60
C GLN A 84 16.90 -0.22 -2.81
N ARG A 85 15.98 -0.91 -3.49
CA ARG A 85 16.30 -1.68 -4.70
C ARG A 85 16.77 -0.79 -5.85
N GLY A 86 16.15 0.37 -6.05
CA GLY A 86 16.59 1.36 -7.05
C GLY A 86 18.00 1.84 -6.76
N SER A 87 18.27 2.33 -5.55
CA SER A 87 19.61 2.78 -5.14
C SER A 87 20.68 1.68 -5.26
N TYR A 88 20.33 0.43 -4.91
CA TYR A 88 21.23 -0.70 -5.11
C TYR A 88 21.49 -1.01 -6.59
N ALA A 89 20.47 -0.93 -7.45
CA ALA A 89 20.65 -1.10 -8.89
C ALA A 89 21.55 0.00 -9.49
N ASP A 90 21.46 1.23 -8.98
CA ASP A 90 22.18 2.39 -9.50
C ASP A 90 23.66 2.43 -9.07
N GLY A 91 24.00 1.98 -7.87
CA GLY A 91 25.39 2.05 -7.38
C GLY A 91 25.76 1.04 -6.29
N GLY A 92 25.05 -0.08 -6.25
CA GLY A 92 25.33 -1.21 -5.37
C GLY A 92 25.22 -0.86 -3.88
N ARG A 93 26.03 -1.57 -3.07
CA ARG A 93 26.01 -1.46 -1.60
C ARG A 93 26.34 -0.05 -1.12
N ALA A 94 27.19 0.69 -1.83
CA ALA A 94 27.61 2.03 -1.45
C ALA A 94 26.45 3.04 -1.53
N SER A 95 25.71 3.04 -2.65
CA SER A 95 24.52 3.88 -2.81
C SER A 95 23.41 3.50 -1.82
N LEU A 96 23.20 2.20 -1.59
CA LEU A 96 22.23 1.73 -0.59
C LEU A 96 22.59 2.20 0.83
N ALA A 97 23.86 2.09 1.24
CA ALA A 97 24.32 2.54 2.55
C ALA A 97 24.10 4.05 2.74
N LYS A 98 24.40 4.88 1.72
CA LYS A 98 24.13 6.31 1.75
C LYS A 98 22.64 6.61 1.94
N LEU A 99 21.75 5.92 1.23
CA LEU A 99 20.31 6.08 1.37
C LEU A 99 19.81 5.76 2.78
N ILE A 100 20.33 4.70 3.41
CA ILE A 100 19.92 4.29 4.76
C ILE A 100 20.36 5.33 5.79
N VAL A 101 21.60 5.79 5.74
CA VAL A 101 22.14 6.79 6.67
C VAL A 101 21.36 8.10 6.59
N GLN A 102 20.93 8.52 5.39
CA GLN A 102 20.16 9.75 5.19
C GLN A 102 18.72 9.69 5.73
N ARG A 103 18.19 8.50 6.05
CA ARG A 103 16.80 8.30 6.50
C ARG A 103 16.64 8.08 8.00
N THR A 104 17.73 7.92 8.73
CA THR A 104 17.70 7.87 10.18
C THR A 104 17.94 9.29 10.70
N PRO A 105 16.91 10.00 11.21
CA PRO A 105 17.19 11.18 12.01
C PRO A 105 17.89 10.70 13.29
N SER A 106 19.03 11.30 13.62
CA SER A 106 19.57 11.22 14.99
C SER A 106 18.61 11.85 15.99
#